data_AF-A0A958T497-F1
#
_entry.id   AF-A0A958T497-F1
#
_cell.length_a   1.000
_cell.length_b   1.000
_cell.length_c   1.000
_cell.angle_alpha   90.00
_cell.angle_beta   90.00
_cell.angle_gamma   90.00
#
_symmetry.space_group_name_H-M   'P 1'
#
loop_
_entity.id
_entity.type
_entity.pdbx_description
1 polymer ?
#
loop_
_entity_poly.entity_id
_entity_poly.type
_entity_poly.pdbx_seq_one_letter_code
_entity_poly.pdbx_strand_id
1 'polypeptide(L)'
;VLFSTLAQLSRKDFQELNKQYTQEQKAFEVIKPEKRAPKVDVQYQLERKIIEILLLYGHKTEDFEDLVLKENDLGDLELEPVVQSARVFEKVYLDLQEDEMMFTNDLFKSLFYTIIDTLHQNPDESVESLVNSVSPELASEMTSILMEDEQYHLHKWENKNIYPKEKEITLSQLVTETILSLRCFLIDQKVKEYQTETLESKNEVNKDILEEVKNYSSLKMLLSRRLNRAL
;
A
#
# COMPACT_ATOMS: atom_id res chain seq x y z
N VAL A 1 7.91 -64.80 50.96
CA VAL A 1 6.62 -64.22 50.50
C VAL A 1 6.65 -62.68 50.36
N LEU A 2 7.59 -61.96 51.01
CA LEU A 2 7.71 -60.49 50.91
C LEU A 2 8.46 -59.96 49.67
N PHE A 3 9.27 -60.79 48.99
CA PHE A 3 10.02 -60.39 47.80
C PHE A 3 9.17 -60.40 46.51
N SER A 4 8.14 -61.24 46.45
CA SER A 4 7.26 -61.35 45.26
C SER A 4 6.27 -60.20 45.14
N THR A 5 5.80 -59.65 46.27
CA THR A 5 4.90 -58.49 46.31
C THR A 5 5.62 -57.20 45.89
N LEU A 6 6.88 -57.03 46.28
CA LEU A 6 7.69 -55.86 45.92
C LEU A 6 8.03 -55.86 44.41
N ALA A 7 8.28 -57.04 43.84
CA ALA A 7 8.49 -57.21 42.39
C ALA A 7 7.20 -56.98 41.56
N GLN A 8 6.02 -57.23 42.11
CA GLN A 8 4.74 -56.95 41.45
C GLN A 8 4.39 -55.46 41.44
N LEU A 9 4.71 -54.73 42.52
CA LEU A 9 4.57 -53.27 42.58
C LEU A 9 5.46 -52.58 41.53
N SER A 10 6.74 -52.95 41.46
CA SER A 10 7.68 -52.40 40.46
C SER A 10 7.24 -52.60 39.01
N ARG A 11 6.62 -53.75 38.68
CA ARG A 11 6.09 -54.00 37.33
C ARG A 11 4.85 -53.18 37.01
N LYS A 12 4.01 -52.90 38.01
CA LYS A 12 2.80 -52.09 37.83
C LYS A 12 3.16 -50.62 37.63
N ASP A 13 4.12 -50.10 38.39
CA ASP A 13 4.63 -48.73 38.25
C ASP A 13 5.29 -48.53 36.87
N PHE A 14 6.07 -49.51 36.38
CA PHE A 14 6.64 -49.45 35.04
C PHE A 14 5.59 -49.48 33.92
N GLN A 15 4.49 -50.22 34.09
CA GLN A 15 3.40 -50.27 33.11
C GLN A 15 2.54 -49.00 33.10
N GLU A 16 2.34 -48.37 34.27
CA GLU A 16 1.64 -47.08 34.38
C GLU A 16 2.47 -45.94 33.80
N LEU A 17 3.79 -45.92 34.05
CA LEU A 17 4.71 -44.97 33.42
C LEU A 17 4.74 -45.15 31.89
N ASN A 18 4.82 -46.38 31.37
CA ASN A 18 4.82 -46.61 29.92
C ASN A 18 3.50 -46.18 29.25
N LYS A 19 2.35 -46.33 29.94
CA LYS A 19 1.06 -45.84 29.43
C LYS A 19 1.00 -44.31 29.37
N GLN A 20 1.59 -43.60 30.34
CA GLN A 20 1.72 -42.15 30.30
C GLN A 20 2.66 -41.68 29.17
N TYR A 21 3.81 -42.33 29.00
CA TYR A 21 4.73 -42.05 27.89
C TYR A 21 4.12 -42.30 26.50
N THR A 22 3.23 -43.29 26.37
CA THR A 22 2.55 -43.57 25.10
C THR A 22 1.40 -42.57 24.83
N GLN A 23 0.80 -41.98 25.86
CA GLN A 23 -0.25 -40.97 25.72
C GLN A 23 0.27 -39.58 25.35
N GLU A 24 1.52 -39.26 25.68
CA GLU A 24 2.17 -38.00 25.29
C GLU A 24 2.68 -37.99 23.84
N GLN A 25 2.80 -39.15 23.18
CA GLN A 25 3.07 -39.25 21.74
C GLN A 25 1.78 -39.24 20.92
N LYS A 26 0.91 -38.24 21.12
CA LYS A 26 -0.06 -37.91 20.08
C LYS A 26 0.72 -37.34 18.90
N ALA A 27 0.73 -38.09 17.80
CA ALA A 27 1.33 -37.70 16.54
C ALA A 27 0.92 -36.26 16.20
N PHE A 28 1.91 -35.43 15.85
CA PHE A 28 1.75 -34.04 15.44
C PHE A 28 0.48 -33.87 14.58
N GLU A 29 -0.50 -33.16 15.12
CA GLU A 29 -1.70 -32.81 14.38
C GLU A 29 -1.27 -31.80 13.32
N VAL A 30 -1.28 -32.22 12.04
CA VAL A 30 -0.92 -31.36 10.92
C VAL A 30 -1.94 -30.23 10.88
N ILE A 31 -1.53 -29.04 11.35
CA ILE A 31 -2.30 -27.81 11.18
C ILE A 31 -2.45 -27.62 9.67
N LYS A 32 -3.67 -27.85 9.16
CA LYS A 32 -3.99 -27.56 7.76
C LYS A 32 -3.69 -26.07 7.56
N PRO A 33 -2.94 -25.67 6.52
CA PRO A 33 -2.76 -24.25 6.26
C PRO A 33 -4.15 -23.65 6.10
N GLU A 34 -4.47 -22.66 6.94
CA GLU A 34 -5.68 -21.85 6.77
C GLU A 34 -5.72 -21.38 5.32
N LYS A 35 -6.92 -21.38 4.73
CA LYS A 35 -7.13 -20.91 3.36
C LYS A 35 -6.48 -19.53 3.26
N ARG A 36 -5.38 -19.44 2.51
CA ARG A 36 -4.68 -18.17 2.27
C ARG A 36 -5.74 -17.16 1.84
N ALA A 37 -5.84 -16.06 2.58
CA ALA A 37 -6.72 -14.97 2.22
C ALA A 37 -6.50 -14.61 0.74
N PRO A 38 -7.55 -14.20 0.01
CA PRO A 38 -7.40 -13.80 -1.38
C PRO A 38 -6.30 -12.75 -1.47
N LYS A 39 -5.41 -12.91 -2.45
CA LYS A 39 -4.31 -11.98 -2.69
C LYS A 39 -4.95 -10.62 -3.02
N VAL A 40 -4.81 -9.66 -2.12
CA VAL A 40 -5.29 -8.30 -2.32
C VAL A 40 -4.52 -7.70 -3.49
N ASP A 41 -5.24 -7.14 -4.45
CA ASP A 41 -4.64 -6.38 -5.53
C ASP A 41 -4.26 -4.99 -5.02
N VAL A 42 -2.97 -4.83 -4.68
CA VAL A 42 -2.44 -3.59 -4.12
C VAL A 42 -2.56 -2.43 -5.10
N GLN A 43 -2.36 -2.68 -6.40
CA GLN A 43 -2.44 -1.64 -7.41
C GLN A 43 -3.85 -1.12 -7.54
N TYR A 44 -4.84 -2.02 -7.65
CA TYR A 44 -6.25 -1.65 -7.69
C TYR A 44 -6.65 -0.78 -6.51
N GLN A 45 -6.20 -1.14 -5.29
CA GLN A 45 -6.52 -0.37 -4.08
C GLN A 45 -5.90 1.03 -4.10
N LEU A 46 -4.66 1.15 -4.55
CA LEU A 46 -3.98 2.46 -4.67
C LEU A 46 -4.62 3.33 -5.75
N GLU A 47 -4.90 2.76 -6.93
CA GLU A 47 -5.60 3.45 -8.00
C GLU A 47 -6.98 3.94 -7.55
N ARG A 48 -7.77 3.08 -6.90
CA ARG A 48 -9.07 3.45 -6.34
C ARG A 48 -8.93 4.54 -5.28
N LYS A 49 -7.90 4.48 -4.42
CA LYS A 49 -7.63 5.50 -3.40
C LYS A 49 -7.30 6.85 -4.01
N ILE A 50 -6.60 6.89 -5.15
CA ILE A 50 -6.36 8.13 -5.89
C ILE A 50 -7.68 8.73 -6.38
N ILE A 51 -8.58 7.93 -6.96
CA ILE A 51 -9.90 8.39 -7.39
C ILE A 51 -10.72 8.92 -6.20
N GLU A 52 -10.71 8.21 -5.07
CA GLU A 52 -11.36 8.64 -3.84
C GLU A 52 -10.85 10.01 -3.35
N ILE A 53 -9.53 10.20 -3.32
CA ILE A 53 -8.89 11.47 -2.94
C ILE A 53 -9.34 12.60 -3.87
N LEU A 54 -9.39 12.35 -5.18
CA LEU A 54 -9.81 13.34 -6.17
C LEU A 54 -11.29 13.72 -6.00
N LEU A 55 -12.17 12.74 -5.76
CA LEU A 55 -13.60 12.99 -5.55
C LEU A 55 -13.86 13.77 -4.27
N LEU A 56 -13.24 13.39 -3.15
CA LEU A 56 -13.51 14.00 -1.84
C LEU A 56 -12.80 15.34 -1.65
N TYR A 57 -11.58 15.46 -2.17
CA TYR A 57 -10.66 16.54 -1.80
C TYR A 57 -10.04 17.26 -2.99
N GLY A 58 -10.39 16.92 -4.23
CA GLY A 58 -9.75 17.47 -5.43
C GLY A 58 -9.66 19.00 -5.44
N HIS A 59 -10.76 19.68 -5.09
CA HIS A 59 -10.86 21.15 -5.05
C HIS A 59 -10.07 21.83 -3.92
N LYS A 60 -9.66 21.08 -2.89
CA LYS A 60 -8.97 21.65 -1.73
C LYS A 60 -7.56 22.09 -2.10
N THR A 61 -7.11 23.17 -1.47
CA THR A 61 -5.73 23.66 -1.58
C THR A 61 -4.96 23.23 -0.35
N GLU A 62 -3.80 22.62 -0.56
CA GLU A 62 -2.94 22.09 0.49
C GLU A 62 -1.48 22.46 0.22
N ASP A 63 -0.67 22.48 1.28
CA ASP A 63 0.76 22.70 1.19
C ASP A 63 1.49 21.35 1.09
N PHE A 64 2.18 21.14 -0.02
CA PHE A 64 2.93 19.93 -0.33
C PHE A 64 4.44 20.17 -0.19
N GLU A 65 5.15 19.25 0.45
CA GLU A 65 6.61 19.28 0.58
C GLU A 65 7.25 18.36 -0.45
N ASP A 66 7.92 18.94 -1.43
CA ASP A 66 8.67 18.22 -2.47
C ASP A 66 10.18 18.36 -2.30
N LEU A 67 10.94 17.36 -2.73
CA LEU A 67 12.41 17.39 -2.68
C LEU A 67 12.95 17.84 -4.04
N VAL A 68 13.70 18.93 -4.05
CA VAL A 68 14.34 19.46 -5.26
C VAL A 68 15.85 19.35 -5.14
N LEU A 69 16.49 18.92 -6.21
CA LEU A 69 17.94 18.84 -6.32
C LEU A 69 18.51 20.25 -6.53
N LYS A 70 19.28 20.75 -5.56
CA LYS A 70 19.95 22.05 -5.62
C LYS A 70 21.45 21.92 -5.41
N GLU A 71 22.19 22.84 -6.02
CA GLU A 71 23.62 22.97 -5.82
C GLU A 71 23.89 23.75 -4.53
N ASN A 72 24.68 23.18 -3.63
CA ASN A 72 25.11 23.83 -2.40
C ASN A 72 26.29 24.78 -2.66
N ASP A 73 26.71 25.55 -1.64
CA ASP A 73 27.81 26.52 -1.76
C ASP A 73 29.18 25.90 -2.16
N LEU A 74 29.29 24.57 -2.10
CA LEU A 74 30.50 23.81 -2.46
C LEU A 74 30.45 23.25 -3.89
N GLY A 75 29.34 23.43 -4.61
CA GLY A 75 29.11 22.86 -5.94
C GLY A 75 28.60 21.41 -5.93
N ASP A 76 28.28 20.85 -4.77
CA ASP A 76 27.70 19.52 -4.64
C ASP A 76 26.16 19.59 -4.72
N LEU A 77 25.57 18.56 -5.30
CA LEU A 77 24.12 18.45 -5.48
C LEU A 77 23.45 17.80 -4.26
N GLU A 78 22.60 18.54 -3.56
CA GLU A 78 21.84 18.08 -2.39
C GLU A 78 20.32 18.18 -2.61
N LEU A 79 19.55 17.31 -1.93
CA LEU A 79 18.09 17.36 -1.96
C LEU A 79 17.59 18.30 -0.87
N GLU A 80 16.91 19.37 -1.25
CA GLU A 80 16.27 20.31 -0.33
C GLU A 80 14.74 20.22 -0.38
N PRO A 81 14.07 20.22 0.77
CA PRO A 81 12.61 20.31 0.82
C PRO A 81 12.13 21.71 0.41
N VAL A 82 11.17 21.76 -0.49
CA VAL A 82 10.48 22.97 -0.96
C VAL A 82 8.99 22.77 -0.76
N VAL A 83 8.38 23.68 -0.01
CA VAL A 83 6.92 23.68 0.21
C VAL A 83 6.24 24.46 -0.92
N GLN A 84 5.26 23.84 -1.56
CA GLN A 84 4.46 24.41 -2.63
C GLN A 84 2.98 24.26 -2.30
N SER A 85 2.23 25.36 -2.43
CA SER A 85 0.77 25.35 -2.25
C SER A 85 0.11 25.07 -3.59
N ALA A 86 -0.71 24.03 -3.67
CA ALA A 86 -1.39 23.62 -4.90
C ALA A 86 -2.75 22.99 -4.57
N ARG A 87 -3.64 22.93 -5.56
CA ARG A 87 -4.86 22.12 -5.39
C ARG A 87 -4.52 20.64 -5.46
N VAL A 88 -5.26 19.83 -4.72
CA VAL A 88 -5.04 18.38 -4.67
C VAL A 88 -5.12 17.76 -6.06
N PHE A 89 -6.12 18.13 -6.87
CA PHE A 89 -6.25 17.57 -8.21
C PHE A 89 -5.07 17.96 -9.13
N GLU A 90 -4.56 19.19 -9.01
CA GLU A 90 -3.41 19.68 -9.78
C GLU A 90 -2.15 18.93 -9.38
N LYS A 91 -1.90 18.79 -8.07
CA LYS A 91 -0.76 18.06 -7.54
C LYS A 91 -0.77 16.59 -7.97
N VAL A 92 -1.91 15.90 -7.82
CA VAL A 92 -2.06 14.51 -8.26
C VAL A 92 -1.83 14.39 -9.77
N TYR A 93 -2.41 15.29 -10.56
CA TYR A 93 -2.23 15.27 -12.02
C TYR A 93 -0.76 15.45 -12.42
N LEU A 94 -0.08 16.45 -11.85
CA LEU A 94 1.34 16.71 -12.12
C LEU A 94 2.22 15.52 -11.70
N ASP A 95 2.04 15.00 -10.49
CA ASP A 95 2.85 13.89 -9.98
C ASP A 95 2.67 12.59 -10.80
N LEU A 96 1.48 12.35 -11.35
CA LEU A 96 1.23 11.22 -12.23
C LEU A 96 1.81 11.43 -13.62
N GLN A 97 1.74 12.67 -14.14
CA GLN A 97 2.22 13.02 -15.47
C GLN A 97 3.75 13.06 -15.54
N GLU A 98 4.42 13.57 -14.50
CA GLU A 98 5.89 13.61 -14.40
C GLU A 98 6.52 12.21 -14.49
N ASP A 99 5.84 11.21 -13.94
CA ASP A 99 6.28 9.81 -13.96
C ASP A 99 5.70 9.01 -15.15
N GLU A 100 4.94 9.65 -16.03
CA GLU A 100 4.21 9.01 -17.14
C GLU A 100 3.34 7.82 -16.68
N MET A 101 2.80 7.88 -15.46
CA MET A 101 2.01 6.80 -14.89
C MET A 101 0.62 6.74 -15.52
N MET A 102 0.19 5.52 -15.84
CA MET A 102 -1.16 5.24 -16.34
C MET A 102 -1.88 4.25 -15.44
N PHE A 103 -3.16 4.51 -15.20
CA PHE A 103 -4.07 3.56 -14.56
C PHE A 103 -4.18 2.28 -15.41
N THR A 104 -4.10 1.13 -14.75
CA THR A 104 -4.26 -0.17 -15.41
C THR A 104 -5.73 -0.55 -15.54
N ASN A 105 -6.59 -0.06 -14.65
CA ASN A 105 -8.03 -0.23 -14.78
C ASN A 105 -8.63 0.85 -15.70
N ASP A 106 -9.25 0.43 -16.82
CA ASP A 106 -9.89 1.31 -17.79
C ASP A 106 -11.01 2.18 -17.17
N LEU A 107 -11.73 1.66 -16.18
CA LEU A 107 -12.76 2.40 -15.46
C LEU A 107 -12.14 3.54 -14.65
N PHE A 108 -11.08 3.27 -13.89
CA PHE A 108 -10.39 4.29 -13.10
C PHE A 108 -9.69 5.31 -13.99
N LYS A 109 -9.14 4.88 -15.12
CA LYS A 109 -8.60 5.78 -16.14
C LYS A 109 -9.67 6.76 -16.63
N SER A 110 -10.84 6.25 -16.97
CA SER A 110 -11.97 7.07 -17.44
C SER A 110 -12.47 8.02 -16.35
N LEU A 111 -12.60 7.54 -15.10
CA LEU A 111 -12.96 8.37 -13.95
C LEU A 111 -11.95 9.49 -13.74
N PHE A 112 -10.66 9.16 -13.72
CA PHE A 112 -9.57 10.11 -13.53
C PHE A 112 -9.66 11.28 -14.50
N TYR A 113 -9.67 11.02 -15.81
CA TYR A 113 -9.74 12.10 -16.79
C TYR A 113 -11.02 12.91 -16.69
N THR A 114 -12.16 12.25 -16.44
CA THR A 114 -13.44 12.96 -16.29
C THR A 114 -13.44 13.89 -15.08
N ILE A 115 -12.90 13.44 -13.93
CA ILE A 115 -12.78 14.26 -12.72
C ILE A 115 -11.83 15.43 -12.97
N ILE A 116 -10.66 15.18 -13.55
CA ILE A 116 -9.65 16.20 -13.83
C ILE A 116 -10.19 17.26 -14.79
N ASP A 117 -10.83 16.86 -15.89
CA ASP A 117 -11.41 17.79 -16.87
C ASP A 117 -12.51 18.65 -16.24
N THR A 118 -13.33 18.06 -15.37
CA THR A 118 -14.39 18.78 -14.66
C THR A 118 -13.80 19.80 -13.70
N LEU A 119 -12.83 19.40 -12.87
CA LEU A 119 -12.18 20.28 -11.89
C LEU A 119 -11.33 21.37 -12.55
N HIS A 120 -10.77 21.12 -13.73
CA HIS A 120 -10.10 22.17 -14.51
C HIS A 120 -11.08 23.23 -15.02
N GLN A 121 -12.27 22.83 -15.47
CA GLN A 121 -13.28 23.76 -15.98
C GLN A 121 -13.97 24.52 -14.84
N ASN A 122 -14.39 23.79 -13.81
CA ASN A 122 -15.11 24.31 -12.65
C ASN A 122 -14.48 23.74 -11.37
N PRO A 123 -13.48 24.43 -10.79
CA PRO A 123 -12.78 23.91 -9.62
C PRO A 123 -13.64 23.72 -8.38
N ASP A 124 -14.71 24.49 -8.24
CA ASP A 124 -15.63 24.44 -7.10
C ASP A 124 -16.89 23.59 -7.39
N GLU A 125 -16.85 22.77 -8.44
CA GLU A 125 -17.99 21.92 -8.83
C GLU A 125 -18.27 20.85 -7.75
N SER A 126 -19.55 20.66 -7.46
CA SER A 126 -19.97 19.70 -6.44
C SER A 126 -19.88 18.26 -6.97
N VAL A 127 -19.53 17.32 -6.08
CA VAL A 127 -19.39 15.91 -6.43
C VAL A 127 -20.70 15.34 -6.96
N GLU A 128 -21.85 15.81 -6.46
CA GLU A 128 -23.17 15.38 -6.93
C GLU A 128 -23.43 15.81 -8.39
N SER A 129 -23.00 17.01 -8.78
CA SER A 129 -23.10 17.46 -10.18
C SER A 129 -22.30 16.52 -11.09
N LEU A 130 -21.07 16.21 -10.67
CA LEU A 130 -20.18 15.31 -11.41
C LEU A 130 -20.79 13.91 -11.56
N VAL A 131 -21.28 13.30 -10.48
CA VAL A 131 -21.91 11.96 -10.52
C VAL A 131 -23.11 11.92 -11.46
N ASN A 132 -23.88 13.01 -11.56
CA ASN A 132 -25.04 13.09 -12.46
C ASN A 132 -24.66 13.32 -13.94
N SER A 133 -23.46 13.82 -14.21
CA SER A 133 -22.99 14.15 -15.56
C SER A 133 -22.34 12.98 -16.30
N VAL A 134 -21.90 11.94 -15.57
CA VAL A 134 -21.16 10.81 -16.13
C VAL A 134 -22.06 9.64 -16.52
N SER A 135 -21.49 8.64 -17.21
CA SER A 135 -22.22 7.43 -17.59
C SER A 135 -22.70 6.65 -16.35
N PRO A 136 -23.77 5.83 -16.46
CA PRO A 136 -24.30 5.08 -15.32
C PRO A 136 -23.28 4.15 -14.65
N GLU A 137 -22.35 3.61 -15.44
CA GLU A 137 -21.27 2.74 -14.96
C GLU A 137 -20.27 3.52 -14.08
N LEU A 138 -19.82 4.68 -14.56
CA LEU A 138 -18.92 5.56 -13.81
C LEU A 138 -19.60 6.11 -12.55
N ALA A 139 -20.85 6.54 -12.67
CA ALA A 139 -21.64 7.05 -11.55
C ALA A 139 -21.80 5.99 -10.45
N SER A 140 -22.02 4.73 -10.83
CA SER A 140 -22.12 3.62 -9.89
C SER A 140 -20.82 3.42 -9.09
N GLU A 141 -19.66 3.45 -9.77
CA GLU A 141 -18.37 3.29 -9.10
C GLU A 141 -18.03 4.48 -8.21
N MET A 142 -18.23 5.72 -8.69
CA MET A 142 -18.06 6.93 -7.88
C MET A 142 -18.91 6.88 -6.61
N THR A 143 -20.19 6.52 -6.75
CA THR A 143 -21.09 6.39 -5.60
C THR A 143 -20.61 5.31 -4.64
N SER A 144 -20.16 4.16 -5.15
CA SER A 144 -19.60 3.10 -4.31
C SER A 144 -18.37 3.56 -3.52
N ILE A 145 -17.50 4.36 -4.12
CA ILE A 145 -16.31 4.93 -3.47
C ILE A 145 -16.74 5.90 -2.35
N LEU A 146 -17.66 6.82 -2.65
CA LEU A 146 -18.16 7.81 -1.69
C LEU A 146 -18.85 7.16 -0.49
N MET A 147 -19.70 6.16 -0.73
CA MET A 147 -20.41 5.45 0.33
C MET A 147 -19.45 4.68 1.26
N GLU A 148 -18.32 4.20 0.76
CA GLU A 148 -17.34 3.47 1.57
C GLU A 148 -16.57 4.40 2.53
N ASP A 149 -16.25 5.63 2.11
CA ASP A 149 -15.61 6.60 3.01
C ASP A 149 -16.55 6.98 4.18
N GLU A 150 -17.85 7.10 3.90
CA GLU A 150 -18.87 7.39 4.92
C GLU A 150 -19.05 6.24 5.93
N GLN A 151 -18.84 4.99 5.49
CA GLN A 151 -19.10 3.79 6.30
C GLN A 151 -18.23 3.74 7.57
N TYR A 152 -17.00 4.26 7.51
CA TYR A 152 -15.99 4.11 8.56
C TYR A 152 -15.67 5.46 9.23
N HIS A 153 -16.54 5.90 10.14
CA HIS A 153 -16.28 7.07 10.98
C HIS A 153 -15.66 6.68 12.34
N LEU A 154 -14.58 7.35 12.75
CA LEU A 154 -14.00 7.21 14.09
C LEU A 154 -14.96 7.80 15.12
N HIS A 155 -15.79 6.97 15.76
CA HIS A 155 -16.76 7.44 16.75
C HIS A 155 -16.24 7.27 18.19
N LYS A 156 -16.36 8.31 19.02
CA LYS A 156 -16.14 8.28 20.48
C LYS A 156 -14.74 7.90 20.97
N TRP A 157 -13.69 8.23 20.23
CA TRP A 157 -12.30 8.03 20.68
C TRP A 157 -11.92 8.94 21.86
N GLU A 158 -12.55 10.11 21.97
CA GLU A 158 -12.40 11.04 23.09
C GLU A 158 -12.75 10.40 24.44
N ASN A 159 -13.73 9.48 24.47
CA ASN A 159 -14.08 8.71 25.68
C ASN A 159 -12.93 7.81 26.17
N LYS A 160 -11.93 7.58 25.33
CA LYS A 160 -10.71 6.82 25.64
C LYS A 160 -9.48 7.72 25.79
N ASN A 161 -9.65 9.04 25.89
CA ASN A 161 -8.56 10.03 25.90
C ASN A 161 -7.61 9.91 24.70
N ILE A 162 -8.14 9.46 23.56
CA ILE A 162 -7.39 9.40 22.30
C ILE A 162 -8.00 10.43 21.36
N TYR A 163 -7.15 11.28 20.80
CA TYR A 163 -7.53 12.35 19.89
C TYR A 163 -6.84 12.08 18.55
N PRO A 164 -7.50 11.33 17.64
CA PRO A 164 -6.98 11.13 16.29
C PRO A 164 -6.80 12.50 15.61
N LYS A 165 -5.75 12.64 14.79
CA LYS A 165 -5.63 13.81 13.92
C LYS A 165 -6.76 13.78 12.90
N GLU A 166 -7.34 14.94 12.60
CA GLU A 166 -8.39 15.06 11.59
C GLU A 166 -7.83 14.77 10.19
N LYS A 167 -8.66 14.18 9.32
CA LYS A 167 -8.27 13.79 7.95
C LYS A 167 -7.71 14.98 7.16
N GLU A 168 -8.28 16.17 7.35
CA GLU A 168 -7.89 17.41 6.66
C GLU A 168 -6.46 17.84 6.99
N ILE A 169 -6.07 17.77 8.26
CA ILE A 169 -4.70 18.13 8.72
C ILE A 169 -3.64 17.19 8.10
N THR A 170 -4.06 15.99 7.69
CA THR A 170 -3.17 14.96 7.12
C THR A 170 -3.36 14.78 5.62
N LEU A 171 -4.12 15.64 4.94
CA LEU A 171 -4.49 15.44 3.55
C LEU A 171 -3.27 15.50 2.61
N SER A 172 -2.40 16.50 2.76
CA SER A 172 -1.16 16.60 1.97
C SER A 172 -0.28 15.36 2.12
N GLN A 173 -0.16 14.86 3.36
CA GLN A 173 0.55 13.62 3.66
C GLN A 173 -0.14 12.41 3.02
N LEU A 174 -1.47 12.28 3.12
CA LEU A 174 -2.23 11.17 2.54
C LEU A 174 -2.05 11.09 1.03
N VAL A 175 -2.18 12.22 0.34
CA VAL A 175 -1.97 12.32 -1.12
C VAL A 175 -0.56 11.86 -1.46
N THR A 176 0.44 12.45 -0.81
CA THR A 176 1.87 12.15 -1.03
C THR A 176 2.15 10.67 -0.79
N GLU A 177 1.71 10.11 0.33
CA GLU A 177 1.92 8.70 0.67
C GLU A 177 1.24 7.75 -0.30
N THR A 178 0.05 8.09 -0.79
CA THR A 178 -0.69 7.28 -1.77
C THR A 178 0.07 7.20 -3.09
N ILE A 179 0.50 8.35 -3.62
CA ILE A 179 1.28 8.41 -4.87
C ILE A 179 2.64 7.71 -4.71
N LEU A 180 3.37 7.99 -3.62
CA LEU A 180 4.66 7.33 -3.36
C LEU A 180 4.51 5.81 -3.16
N SER A 181 3.40 5.36 -2.59
CA SER A 181 3.11 3.93 -2.46
C SER A 181 2.87 3.29 -3.82
N LEU A 182 2.14 3.97 -4.72
CA LEU A 182 1.96 3.51 -6.10
C LEU A 182 3.29 3.44 -6.84
N ARG A 183 4.12 4.48 -6.75
CA ARG A 183 5.48 4.51 -7.32
C ARG A 183 6.31 3.33 -6.82
N CYS A 184 6.36 3.10 -5.51
CA CYS A 184 7.08 1.97 -4.93
C CYS A 184 6.59 0.62 -5.47
N PHE A 185 5.27 0.45 -5.60
CA PHE A 185 4.69 -0.79 -6.13
C PHE A 185 5.07 -1.02 -7.60
N LEU A 186 4.99 0.02 -8.43
CA LEU A 186 5.34 -0.06 -9.85
C LEU A 186 6.84 -0.33 -10.05
N ILE A 187 7.70 0.31 -9.26
CA ILE A 187 9.15 0.03 -9.23
C ILE A 187 9.39 -1.44 -8.87
N ASP A 188 8.70 -1.97 -7.86
CA ASP A 188 8.82 -3.38 -7.48
C ASP A 188 8.37 -4.33 -8.59
N GLN A 189 7.35 -3.96 -9.36
CA GLN A 189 6.92 -4.72 -10.52
C GLN A 189 7.97 -4.68 -11.63
N LYS A 190 8.55 -3.52 -11.93
CA LYS A 190 9.62 -3.36 -12.92
C LYS A 190 10.88 -4.12 -12.56
N VAL A 191 11.31 -4.07 -11.29
CA VAL A 191 12.46 -4.86 -10.83
C VAL A 191 12.22 -6.37 -11.00
N LYS A 192 10.99 -6.86 -10.75
CA LYS A 192 10.64 -8.28 -10.95
C LYS A 192 10.62 -8.68 -12.42
N GLU A 193 10.17 -7.79 -13.30
CA GLU A 193 10.21 -7.97 -14.75
C GLU A 193 11.65 -8.18 -15.23
N TYR A 194 12.56 -7.25 -14.89
CA TYR A 194 13.98 -7.37 -15.21
C TYR A 194 14.66 -8.61 -14.61
N GLN A 195 14.28 -9.01 -13.39
CA GLN A 195 14.76 -10.25 -12.79
C GLN A 195 14.35 -11.47 -13.62
N THR A 196 13.13 -11.49 -14.15
CA THR A 196 12.61 -12.59 -14.95
C THR A 196 13.30 -12.64 -16.32
N GLU A 197 13.47 -11.49 -16.99
CA GLU A 197 14.23 -11.38 -18.25
C GLU A 197 15.67 -11.89 -18.09
N THR A 198 16.33 -11.52 -16.99
CA THR A 198 17.70 -11.98 -16.68
C THR A 198 17.77 -13.49 -16.47
N LEU A 199 16.71 -14.10 -15.90
CA LEU A 199 16.64 -15.55 -15.68
C LEU A 199 16.38 -16.34 -16.96
N GLU A 200 15.71 -15.74 -17.95
CA GLU A 200 15.46 -16.33 -19.26
C GLU A 200 16.71 -16.24 -20.17
N SER A 201 17.44 -15.12 -20.12
CA SER A 201 18.65 -14.87 -20.91
C SER A 201 19.95 -15.20 -20.16
N LYS A 202 20.10 -16.44 -19.66
CA LYS A 202 21.26 -16.88 -18.85
C LYS A 202 22.62 -16.84 -19.56
N ASN A 203 22.62 -16.78 -20.89
CA ASN A 203 23.85 -16.84 -21.71
C ASN A 203 24.35 -15.46 -22.15
N GLU A 204 23.63 -14.38 -21.82
CA GLU A 204 24.01 -13.01 -22.16
C GLU A 204 24.54 -12.25 -20.94
N VAL A 205 25.48 -11.33 -21.19
CA VAL A 205 26.00 -10.44 -20.14
C VAL A 205 24.98 -9.32 -19.95
N ASN A 206 24.06 -9.51 -19.01
CA ASN A 206 22.97 -8.58 -18.68
C ASN A 206 23.45 -7.37 -17.86
N LYS A 207 24.55 -6.72 -18.27
CA LYS A 207 25.16 -5.62 -17.50
C LYS A 207 24.22 -4.42 -17.39
N ASP A 208 23.57 -4.06 -18.49
CA ASP A 208 22.68 -2.89 -18.54
C ASP A 208 21.42 -3.12 -17.69
N ILE A 209 20.83 -4.32 -17.76
CA ILE A 209 19.67 -4.72 -16.93
C ILE A 209 20.03 -4.70 -15.43
N LEU A 210 21.23 -5.16 -15.07
CA LEU A 210 21.69 -5.13 -13.68
C LEU A 210 21.94 -3.70 -13.17
N GLU A 211 22.40 -2.80 -14.04
CA GLU A 211 22.54 -1.38 -13.72
C GLU A 211 21.17 -0.72 -13.49
N GLU A 212 20.19 -1.01 -14.35
CA GLU A 212 18.79 -0.60 -14.16
C GLU A 212 18.22 -1.11 -12.83
N VAL A 213 18.35 -2.40 -12.53
CA VAL A 213 17.88 -2.97 -11.24
C VAL A 213 18.52 -2.27 -10.04
N LYS A 214 19.82 -1.93 -10.13
CA LYS A 214 20.51 -1.16 -9.07
C LYS A 214 19.94 0.26 -8.93
N ASN A 215 19.67 0.93 -10.05
CA ASN A 215 19.09 2.28 -10.06
C ASN A 215 17.69 2.28 -9.45
N TYR A 216 16.80 1.38 -9.88
CA TYR A 216 15.45 1.21 -9.33
C TYR A 216 15.46 0.83 -7.85
N SER A 217 16.37 -0.05 -7.42
CA SER A 217 16.53 -0.40 -6.00
C SER A 217 16.95 0.80 -5.15
N SER A 218 17.86 1.64 -5.67
CA SER A 218 18.29 2.87 -5.00
C SER A 218 17.13 3.87 -4.87
N LEU A 219 16.36 4.04 -5.95
CA LEU A 219 15.14 4.87 -5.95
C LEU A 219 14.12 4.36 -4.92
N LYS A 220 13.86 3.05 -4.88
CA LYS A 220 12.98 2.43 -3.89
C LYS A 220 13.43 2.72 -2.46
N MET A 221 14.74 2.66 -2.18
CA MET A 221 15.27 2.99 -0.86
C MET A 221 15.00 4.44 -0.47
N LEU A 222 15.16 5.38 -1.41
CA LEU A 222 14.84 6.80 -1.17
C LEU A 222 13.35 7.01 -0.89
N LEU A 223 12.48 6.40 -1.69
CA LEU A 223 11.03 6.50 -1.50
C LEU A 223 10.56 5.88 -0.18
N SER A 224 11.11 4.72 0.20
CA SER A 224 10.78 4.06 1.46
C SER A 224 11.18 4.89 2.68
N ARG A 225 12.32 5.61 2.60
CA ARG A 225 12.73 6.57 3.63
C ARG A 225 11.77 7.75 3.72
N ARG A 226 11.31 8.31 2.59
CA ARG A 226 10.31 9.40 2.57
C ARG A 226 8.97 8.95 3.18
N LEU A 227 8.58 7.70 2.95
CA LEU A 227 7.39 7.07 3.55
C LEU A 227 7.56 6.66 5.03
N ASN A 228 8.73 6.88 5.64
CA ASN A 228 9.07 6.40 6.99
C ASN A 228 8.80 4.90 7.20
N ARG A 229 8.91 4.07 6.14
CA ARG A 229 8.69 2.62 6.21
C ARG A 229 9.99 1.90 6.57
N ALA A 230 9.89 0.88 7.42
CA ALA A 230 10.98 -0.05 7.64
C ALA A 230 11.24 -0.87 6.35
N LEU A 231 12.52 -0.95 5.95
CA LEU A 231 12.99 -1.69 4.77
C LEU A 231 13.05 -3.20 5.03
#